data_AF-A0A7K3L3F6-F1
#
_entry.id   AF-A0A7K3L3F6-F1
#
_cell.length_a   1.000
_cell.length_b   1.000
_cell.length_c   1.000
_cell.angle_alpha   90.00
_cell.angle_beta   90.00
_cell.angle_gamma   90.00
#
_symmetry.space_group_name_H-M   'P 1'
#
loop_
_entity.id
_entity.type
_entity.pdbx_description
1 polymer ?
#
loop_
_entity_poly.entity_id
_entity_poly.type
_entity_poly.pdbx_seq_one_letter_code
_entity_poly.pdbx_strand_id
1 'polypeptide(L)'
;MGEIMRKTARPYLTLFGLALIVAVLGRAALAFAGATGILAFDYISASGVAILDVVCSILTGSAFVAFLFAAGLVLVVSTAGPVLGAALYARGERGAGRPVVAFLWGWATALVAIVCLVVVVLGILSAVQVGSMSSKLPGLPVIAVGMVVFAAFIGTLLAAAQLVLVACVERARAGRSLTASLLVACAGCGAVVAVLTVGTFAALNQVSVEVPALLGWVAADVVANLLMMAGAARVACRARAAALAAAPAPARS
;
A
#
# COMPACT_ATOMS: atom_id res chain seq x y z
N MET A 1 1.49 -14.00 -21.31
CA MET A 1 1.42 -13.36 -19.97
C MET A 1 1.80 -14.33 -18.86
N GLY A 2 1.28 -15.57 -18.86
CA GLY A 2 1.53 -16.56 -17.79
C GLY A 2 3.01 -16.87 -17.49
N GLU A 3 3.88 -16.98 -18.52
CA GLU A 3 5.31 -17.27 -18.29
C GLU A 3 6.05 -16.11 -17.59
N ILE A 4 5.70 -14.86 -17.91
CA ILE A 4 6.25 -13.66 -17.29
C ILE A 4 5.86 -13.57 -15.81
N MET A 5 4.58 -13.85 -15.51
CA MET A 5 4.11 -13.89 -14.13
C MET A 5 4.77 -15.02 -13.35
N ARG A 6 4.97 -16.20 -13.94
CA ARG A 6 5.62 -17.33 -13.26
C ARG A 6 7.05 -16.99 -12.80
N LYS A 7 7.84 -16.27 -13.60
CA LYS A 7 9.22 -15.89 -13.25
C LYS A 7 9.27 -14.86 -12.11
N THR A 8 8.32 -13.94 -12.09
CA THR A 8 8.21 -12.94 -11.02
C THR A 8 7.48 -13.47 -9.78
N ALA A 9 6.71 -14.55 -9.89
CA ALA A 9 5.85 -15.04 -8.81
C ALA A 9 6.61 -15.50 -7.57
N ARG A 10 7.69 -16.28 -7.72
CA ARG A 10 8.39 -16.85 -6.56
C ARG A 10 8.87 -15.78 -5.58
N PRO A 11 9.57 -14.69 -6.01
CA PRO A 11 9.92 -13.59 -5.12
C PRO A 11 8.74 -12.94 -4.39
N TYR A 12 7.64 -12.66 -5.11
CA TYR A 12 6.45 -12.04 -4.50
C TYR A 12 5.75 -13.00 -3.53
N LEU A 13 5.64 -14.27 -3.86
CA LEU A 13 5.09 -15.29 -2.96
C LEU A 13 5.93 -15.45 -1.70
N THR A 14 7.25 -15.37 -1.80
CA THR A 14 8.13 -15.34 -0.62
C THR A 14 7.83 -14.12 0.25
N LEU A 15 7.74 -12.92 -0.34
CA LEU A 15 7.41 -11.69 0.40
C LEU A 15 6.05 -11.82 1.10
N PHE A 16 5.04 -12.32 0.40
CA PHE A 16 3.70 -12.49 0.93
C PHE A 16 3.64 -13.56 2.03
N GLY A 17 4.36 -14.67 1.85
CA GLY A 17 4.49 -15.71 2.86
C GLY A 17 5.14 -15.19 4.14
N LEU A 18 6.23 -14.42 4.03
CA LEU A 18 6.89 -13.78 5.17
C LEU A 18 5.94 -12.84 5.91
N ALA A 19 5.24 -11.96 5.17
CA ALA A 19 4.27 -11.04 5.75
C ALA A 19 3.15 -11.76 6.51
N LEU A 20 2.61 -12.83 5.93
CA LEU A 20 1.54 -13.62 6.54
C LEU A 20 2.02 -14.37 7.78
N ILE A 21 3.23 -14.94 7.76
CA ILE A 21 3.85 -15.57 8.94
C ILE A 21 3.94 -14.55 10.08
N VAL A 22 4.45 -13.34 9.80
CA VAL A 22 4.55 -12.28 10.81
C VAL A 22 3.16 -11.87 11.34
N ALA A 23 2.16 -11.74 10.46
CA ALA A 23 0.79 -11.41 10.86
C ALA A 23 0.18 -12.49 11.77
N VAL A 24 0.34 -13.77 11.42
CA VAL A 24 -0.20 -14.91 12.18
C VAL A 24 0.50 -15.04 13.53
N LEU A 25 1.82 -14.89 13.58
CA LEU A 25 2.58 -14.90 14.84
C LEU A 25 2.18 -13.72 15.73
N GLY A 26 2.01 -12.52 15.16
CA GLY A 26 1.49 -11.36 15.89
C GLY A 26 0.09 -11.62 16.43
N ARG A 27 -0.79 -12.24 15.64
CA ARG A 27 -2.14 -12.62 16.08
C ARG A 27 -2.12 -13.64 17.21
N ALA A 28 -1.27 -14.66 17.13
CA ALA A 28 -1.11 -15.66 18.18
C ALA A 28 -0.57 -15.03 19.48
N ALA A 29 0.40 -14.11 19.38
CA ALA A 29 0.92 -13.37 20.53
C ALA A 29 -0.15 -12.49 21.19
N LEU A 30 -0.98 -11.80 20.41
CA LEU A 30 -2.12 -11.03 20.92
C LEU A 30 -3.15 -11.93 21.63
N ALA A 31 -3.45 -13.10 21.05
CA ALA A 31 -4.36 -14.06 21.66
C ALA A 31 -3.83 -14.58 23.01
N PHE A 32 -2.53 -14.90 23.07
CA PHE A 32 -1.86 -15.31 24.31
C PHE A 32 -1.90 -14.19 25.34
N ALA A 33 -1.51 -12.97 24.97
CA ALA A 33 -1.52 -11.81 25.87
C ALA A 33 -2.92 -11.47 26.40
N GLY A 34 -3.97 -11.68 25.58
CA GLY A 34 -5.36 -11.57 26.01
C GLY A 34 -5.76 -12.67 26.99
N ALA A 35 -5.37 -13.92 26.75
CA ALA A 35 -5.69 -15.05 27.63
C ALA A 35 -4.99 -15.00 28.99
N THR A 36 -3.78 -14.42 29.05
CA THR A 36 -3.00 -14.28 30.29
C THR A 36 -3.29 -12.99 31.07
N GLY A 37 -4.21 -12.15 30.58
CA GLY A 37 -4.55 -10.87 31.22
C GLY A 37 -3.46 -9.79 31.10
N ILE A 38 -2.53 -9.91 30.16
CA ILE A 38 -1.49 -8.89 29.88
C ILE A 38 -2.12 -7.67 29.19
N LEU A 39 -3.16 -7.88 28.37
CA LEU A 39 -3.91 -6.81 27.71
C LEU A 39 -5.06 -6.32 28.61
N ALA A 40 -5.03 -5.04 28.98
CA ALA A 40 -6.17 -4.34 29.57
C ALA A 40 -7.06 -3.76 28.45
N PHE A 41 -8.36 -4.05 28.50
CA PHE A 41 -9.35 -3.53 27.55
C PHE A 41 -10.19 -2.44 28.22
N ASP A 42 -9.97 -1.17 27.87
CA ASP A 42 -10.81 -0.06 28.31
C ASP A 42 -12.04 0.09 27.40
N TYR A 43 -13.22 0.20 28.01
CA TYR A 43 -14.51 0.34 27.33
C TYR A 43 -15.07 1.76 27.57
N ILE A 44 -14.62 2.76 26.80
CA ILE A 44 -15.21 4.10 26.82
C ILE A 44 -16.29 4.21 25.74
N SER A 45 -17.55 4.33 26.15
CA SER A 45 -18.69 4.57 25.26
C SER A 45 -19.03 6.06 25.23
N ALA A 46 -18.45 6.82 24.29
CA ALA A 46 -18.88 8.18 24.01
C ALA A 46 -19.70 8.21 22.70
N SER A 47 -21.02 8.36 22.80
CA SER A 47 -21.90 8.61 21.65
C SER A 47 -21.93 10.12 21.34
N GLY A 48 -21.69 10.50 20.08
CA GLY A 48 -21.83 11.89 19.61
C GLY A 48 -20.53 12.65 19.29
N VAL A 49 -19.38 11.97 19.29
CA VAL A 49 -18.06 12.55 18.99
C VAL A 49 -17.61 12.14 17.59
N ALA A 50 -16.75 12.94 16.95
CA ALA A 50 -16.18 12.62 15.63
C ALA A 50 -15.54 11.23 15.64
N ILE A 51 -15.61 10.51 14.51
CA ILE A 51 -15.17 9.11 14.44
C ILE A 51 -13.68 8.96 14.79
N LEU A 52 -12.87 9.97 14.51
CA LEU A 52 -11.45 10.00 14.84
C LEU A 52 -11.20 10.07 16.35
N ASP A 53 -12.05 10.77 17.12
CA ASP A 53 -11.94 10.83 18.58
C ASP A 53 -12.33 9.49 19.23
N VAL A 54 -13.32 8.79 18.65
CA VAL A 54 -13.68 7.42 19.07
C VAL A 54 -12.52 6.46 18.80
N VAL A 55 -11.88 6.55 17.63
CA VAL A 55 -10.69 5.75 17.30
C VAL A 55 -9.53 6.09 18.23
N CYS A 56 -9.25 7.37 18.48
CA CYS A 56 -8.19 7.81 19.39
C CYS A 56 -8.44 7.35 20.84
N SER A 57 -9.69 7.31 21.29
CA SER A 57 -10.07 6.77 22.60
C SER A 57 -9.82 5.25 22.69
N ILE A 58 -10.05 4.50 21.61
CA ILE A 58 -9.76 3.05 21.51
C ILE A 58 -8.25 2.80 21.41
N LEU A 59 -7.49 3.72 20.78
CA LEU A 59 -6.03 3.66 20.61
C LEU A 59 -5.25 4.10 21.85
N THR A 60 -5.77 3.84 23.06
CA THR A 60 -5.02 4.07 24.31
C THR A 60 -4.44 2.76 24.85
N GLY A 61 -3.29 2.82 25.52
CA GLY A 61 -2.67 1.65 26.15
C GLY A 61 -2.20 0.56 25.19
N SER A 62 -2.56 -0.70 25.46
CA SER A 62 -2.03 -1.87 24.74
C SER A 62 -2.55 -2.01 23.29
N ALA A 63 -3.77 -1.51 23.03
CA ALA A 63 -4.36 -1.47 21.69
C ALA A 63 -3.56 -0.57 20.74
N PHE A 64 -3.03 0.56 21.24
CA PHE A 64 -2.16 1.46 20.48
C PHE A 64 -0.93 0.74 19.92
N VAL A 65 -0.23 0.01 20.77
CA VAL A 65 1.01 -0.70 20.40
C VAL A 65 0.72 -1.77 19.34
N ALA A 66 -0.39 -2.49 19.49
CA ALA A 66 -0.82 -3.48 18.51
C ALA A 66 -1.19 -2.84 17.15
N PHE A 67 -1.83 -1.66 17.17
CA PHE A 67 -2.11 -0.90 15.95
C PHE A 67 -0.84 -0.35 15.29
N LEU A 68 0.15 0.12 16.06
CA LEU A 68 1.45 0.53 15.51
C LEU A 68 2.17 -0.64 14.84
N PHE A 69 2.13 -1.83 15.45
CA PHE A 69 2.67 -3.05 14.84
C PHE A 69 1.93 -3.37 13.52
N ALA A 70 0.60 -3.33 13.53
CA ALA A 70 -0.21 -3.60 12.34
C ALA A 70 0.08 -2.59 11.21
N ALA A 71 0.13 -1.30 11.54
CA ALA A 71 0.46 -0.22 10.60
C ALA A 71 1.90 -0.37 10.06
N GLY A 72 2.86 -0.71 10.93
CA GLY A 72 4.24 -0.97 10.54
C GLY A 72 4.35 -2.15 9.57
N LEU A 73 3.63 -3.25 9.83
CA LEU A 73 3.58 -4.40 8.93
C LEU A 73 3.01 -4.02 7.56
N VAL A 74 1.90 -3.30 7.53
CA VAL A 74 1.30 -2.81 6.27
C VAL A 74 2.28 -1.91 5.51
N LEU A 75 2.95 -0.99 6.19
CA LEU A 75 3.92 -0.08 5.58
C LEU A 75 5.11 -0.85 4.99
N VAL A 76 5.65 -1.83 5.71
CA VAL A 76 6.77 -2.66 5.24
C VAL A 76 6.37 -3.46 3.99
N VAL A 77 5.21 -4.12 4.00
CA VAL A 77 4.74 -4.91 2.84
C VAL A 77 4.48 -4.00 1.64
N SER A 78 3.85 -2.85 1.88
CA SER A 78 3.50 -1.86 0.85
C SER A 78 4.74 -1.19 0.23
N THR A 79 5.84 -1.06 0.97
CA THR A 79 7.10 -0.53 0.44
C THR A 79 7.95 -1.61 -0.22
N ALA A 80 7.99 -2.82 0.37
CA ALA A 80 8.77 -3.94 -0.15
C ALA A 80 8.26 -4.43 -1.52
N GLY A 81 6.95 -4.44 -1.77
CA GLY A 81 6.38 -4.88 -3.05
C GLY A 81 6.89 -4.09 -4.26
N PRO A 82 6.73 -2.76 -4.30
CA PRO A 82 7.25 -1.90 -5.36
C PRO A 82 8.78 -1.99 -5.52
N VAL A 83 9.52 -2.02 -4.40
CA VAL A 83 10.98 -2.13 -4.39
C VAL A 83 11.43 -3.47 -4.98
N LEU A 84 10.76 -4.57 -4.61
CA LEU A 84 11.02 -5.89 -5.17
C LEU A 84 10.79 -5.89 -6.68
N GLY A 85 9.68 -5.34 -7.16
CA GLY A 85 9.39 -5.23 -8.59
C GLY A 85 10.46 -4.45 -9.35
N ALA A 86 10.90 -3.31 -8.80
CA ALA A 86 11.99 -2.52 -9.38
C ALA A 86 13.34 -3.23 -9.32
N ALA A 87 13.63 -3.99 -8.26
CA ALA A 87 14.85 -4.77 -8.13
C ALA A 87 14.90 -5.94 -9.13
N LEU A 88 13.79 -6.66 -9.33
CA LEU A 88 13.67 -7.70 -10.36
C LEU A 88 13.88 -7.10 -11.75
N TYR A 89 13.31 -5.92 -12.00
CA TYR A 89 13.55 -5.18 -13.22
C TYR A 89 15.02 -4.78 -13.41
N ALA A 90 15.68 -4.28 -12.37
CA ALA A 90 17.10 -3.91 -12.41
C ALA A 90 18.00 -5.12 -12.70
N ARG A 91 17.60 -6.32 -12.26
CA ARG A 91 18.26 -7.61 -12.55
C ARG A 91 17.99 -8.17 -13.95
N GLY A 92 17.14 -7.50 -14.74
CA GLY A 92 16.82 -7.93 -16.11
C GLY A 92 15.72 -8.99 -16.21
N GLU A 93 14.96 -9.22 -15.14
CA GLU A 93 13.85 -10.18 -15.17
C GLU A 93 12.78 -9.76 -16.20
N ARG A 94 12.45 -10.70 -17.09
CA ARG A 94 11.53 -10.43 -18.21
C ARG A 94 10.17 -10.00 -17.69
N GLY A 95 9.77 -8.78 -18.03
CA GLY A 95 8.44 -8.25 -17.78
C GLY A 95 8.23 -7.47 -16.48
N ALA A 96 9.21 -7.45 -15.56
CA ALA A 96 9.09 -6.72 -14.28
C ALA A 96 8.89 -5.19 -14.43
N GLY A 97 9.30 -4.63 -15.57
CA GLY A 97 9.08 -3.21 -15.92
C GLY A 97 7.83 -2.93 -16.76
N ARG A 98 6.96 -3.92 -16.99
CA ARG A 98 5.73 -3.73 -17.77
C ARG A 98 4.63 -3.14 -16.88
N PRO A 99 3.89 -2.12 -17.35
CA PRO A 99 2.82 -1.50 -16.55
C PRO A 99 1.76 -2.49 -16.05
N VAL A 100 1.36 -3.44 -16.89
CA VAL A 100 0.37 -4.47 -16.51
C VAL A 100 0.91 -5.39 -15.40
N VAL A 101 2.21 -5.73 -15.42
CA VAL A 101 2.82 -6.57 -14.39
C VAL A 101 2.93 -5.81 -13.07
N ALA A 102 3.34 -4.54 -13.11
CA ALA A 102 3.34 -3.67 -11.94
C ALA A 102 1.93 -3.48 -11.37
N PHE A 103 0.91 -3.35 -12.22
CA PHE A 103 -0.49 -3.25 -11.81
C PHE A 103 -0.96 -4.50 -11.06
N LEU A 104 -0.75 -5.68 -11.63
CA LEU A 104 -1.17 -6.95 -11.02
C LEU A 104 -0.46 -7.20 -9.68
N TRP A 105 0.85 -6.98 -9.63
CA TRP A 105 1.60 -7.16 -8.39
C TRP A 105 1.29 -6.07 -7.36
N GLY A 106 1.04 -4.83 -7.77
CA GLY A 106 0.56 -3.77 -6.89
C GLY A 106 -0.75 -4.15 -6.20
N TRP A 107 -1.72 -4.66 -6.95
CA TRP A 107 -2.96 -5.20 -6.40
C TRP A 107 -2.74 -6.38 -5.46
N ALA A 108 -1.90 -7.36 -5.86
CA ALA A 108 -1.60 -8.51 -5.02
C ALA A 108 -0.95 -8.08 -3.69
N THR A 109 0.00 -7.14 -3.72
CA THR A 109 0.63 -6.58 -2.52
C THR A 109 -0.39 -5.85 -1.65
N ALA A 110 -1.27 -5.05 -2.25
CA ALA A 110 -2.32 -4.35 -1.51
C ALA A 110 -3.27 -5.31 -0.78
N LEU A 111 -3.75 -6.34 -1.49
CA LEU A 111 -4.64 -7.35 -0.92
C LEU A 111 -3.96 -8.13 0.22
N VAL A 112 -2.70 -8.52 0.05
CA VAL A 112 -1.95 -9.21 1.12
C VAL A 112 -1.72 -8.30 2.31
N ALA A 113 -1.39 -7.02 2.10
CA ALA A 113 -1.24 -6.06 3.18
C ALA A 113 -2.56 -5.88 3.95
N ILE A 114 -3.69 -5.80 3.24
CA ILE A 114 -5.04 -5.74 3.84
C ILE A 114 -5.35 -7.02 4.63
N VAL A 115 -5.06 -8.21 4.08
CA VAL A 115 -5.26 -9.48 4.79
C VAL A 115 -4.43 -9.52 6.07
N CYS A 116 -3.14 -9.16 6.01
CA CYS A 116 -2.27 -9.07 7.18
C CYS A 116 -2.82 -8.09 8.23
N LEU A 117 -3.30 -6.92 7.78
CA LEU A 117 -3.93 -5.93 8.65
C LEU A 117 -5.16 -6.51 9.35
N VAL A 118 -6.07 -7.14 8.61
CA VAL A 118 -7.29 -7.75 9.14
C VAL A 118 -6.94 -8.85 10.15
N VAL A 119 -5.99 -9.72 9.84
CA VAL A 119 -5.54 -10.79 10.75
C VAL A 119 -5.08 -10.22 12.09
N VAL A 120 -4.29 -9.15 12.07
CA VAL A 120 -3.78 -8.53 13.30
C VAL A 120 -4.88 -7.75 14.02
N VAL A 121 -5.62 -6.89 13.33
CA VAL A 121 -6.68 -6.02 13.91
C VAL A 121 -7.82 -6.81 14.53
N LEU A 122 -8.22 -7.93 13.93
CA LEU A 122 -9.21 -8.85 14.53
C LEU A 122 -8.75 -9.42 15.88
N GLY A 123 -7.46 -9.31 16.21
CA GLY A 123 -6.92 -9.66 17.53
C GLY A 123 -6.72 -8.53 18.50
N ILE A 124 -6.88 -7.28 18.06
CA ILE A 124 -6.77 -6.10 18.90
C ILE A 124 -8.11 -5.84 19.62
N LEU A 125 -9.22 -6.07 18.93
CA LEU A 125 -10.56 -5.86 19.48
C LEU A 125 -11.07 -7.11 20.21
N SER A 126 -11.62 -6.93 21.41
CA SER A 126 -12.35 -7.98 22.13
C SER A 126 -13.65 -8.33 21.40
N ALA A 127 -14.08 -9.60 21.46
CA ALA A 127 -15.37 -10.05 20.89
C ALA A 127 -16.57 -9.24 21.40
N VAL A 128 -16.49 -8.73 22.63
CA VAL A 128 -17.52 -7.88 23.24
C VAL A 128 -17.51 -6.46 22.65
N GLN A 129 -16.33 -5.91 22.32
CA GLN A 129 -16.21 -4.61 21.63
C GLN A 129 -16.76 -4.68 20.20
N VAL A 130 -16.47 -5.76 19.47
CA VAL A 130 -17.00 -5.96 18.12
C VAL A 130 -18.51 -6.16 18.15
N GLY A 131 -19.01 -6.93 19.13
CA GLY A 131 -20.45 -7.14 19.34
C GLY A 131 -21.21 -5.83 19.60
N SER A 132 -20.67 -4.95 20.46
CA SER A 132 -21.31 -3.67 20.80
C SER A 132 -21.23 -2.61 19.69
N MET A 133 -20.23 -2.70 18.79
CA MET A 133 -20.11 -1.84 17.60
C MET A 133 -20.95 -2.33 16.41
N SER A 134 -21.36 -3.61 16.39
CA SER A 134 -22.03 -4.22 15.24
C SER A 134 -23.33 -3.53 14.82
N SER A 135 -24.08 -2.95 15.77
CA SER A 135 -25.33 -2.21 15.51
C SER A 135 -25.11 -0.84 14.86
N LYS A 136 -23.88 -0.33 14.85
CA LYS A 136 -23.50 0.99 14.29
C LYS A 136 -22.74 0.89 12.97
N LEU A 137 -22.38 -0.32 12.55
CA LEU A 137 -21.65 -0.52 11.31
C LEU A 137 -22.59 -0.57 10.11
N PRO A 138 -22.18 -0.03 8.94
CA PRO A 138 -22.88 -0.27 7.68
C PRO A 138 -23.04 -1.78 7.43
N GLY A 139 -24.09 -2.18 6.71
CA GLY A 139 -24.29 -3.58 6.37
C GLY A 139 -23.07 -4.19 5.67
N LEU A 140 -22.84 -5.49 5.87
CA LEU A 140 -21.70 -6.25 5.31
C LEU A 140 -21.41 -5.94 3.82
N PRO A 141 -22.42 -5.80 2.92
CA PRO A 141 -22.18 -5.46 1.53
C PRO A 141 -21.50 -4.10 1.34
N VAL A 142 -21.85 -3.10 2.15
CA VAL A 142 -21.27 -1.75 2.08
C VAL A 142 -19.81 -1.77 2.52
N ILE A 143 -19.51 -2.53 3.58
CA ILE A 143 -18.13 -2.74 4.04
C ILE A 143 -17.30 -3.43 2.96
N ALA A 144 -17.84 -4.49 2.34
CA ALA A 144 -17.15 -5.22 1.28
C ALA A 144 -16.83 -4.31 0.08
N VAL A 145 -17.79 -3.48 -0.35
CA VAL A 145 -17.56 -2.50 -1.42
C VAL A 145 -16.49 -1.49 -1.03
N GLY A 146 -16.55 -0.94 0.19
CA GLY A 146 -15.53 -0.02 0.70
C GLY A 146 -14.12 -0.64 0.69
N MET A 147 -14.00 -1.90 1.10
CA MET A 147 -12.73 -2.63 1.08
C MET A 147 -12.19 -2.85 -0.34
N VAL A 148 -13.06 -3.16 -1.31
CA VAL A 148 -12.66 -3.30 -2.72
C VAL A 148 -12.17 -1.97 -3.29
N VAL A 149 -12.90 -0.89 -3.03
CA VAL A 149 -12.54 0.46 -3.47
C VAL A 149 -11.20 0.88 -2.87
N PHE A 150 -11.01 0.65 -1.56
CA PHE A 150 -9.75 0.95 -0.88
C PHE A 150 -8.58 0.09 -1.40
N ALA A 151 -8.81 -1.20 -1.65
CA ALA A 151 -7.82 -2.08 -2.26
C ALA A 151 -7.43 -1.62 -3.67
N ALA A 152 -8.39 -1.12 -4.46
CA ALA A 152 -8.13 -0.57 -5.79
C ALA A 152 -7.24 0.68 -5.73
N PHE A 153 -7.53 1.56 -4.78
CA PHE A 153 -6.70 2.74 -4.51
C PHE A 153 -5.26 2.33 -4.16
N ILE A 154 -5.06 1.48 -3.13
CA ILE A 154 -3.72 1.07 -2.72
C ILE A 154 -3.02 0.29 -3.84
N GLY A 155 -3.72 -0.62 -4.52
CA GLY A 155 -3.16 -1.42 -5.61
C GLY A 155 -2.63 -0.56 -6.76
N THR A 156 -3.39 0.48 -7.16
CA THR A 156 -2.95 1.44 -8.19
C THR A 156 -1.77 2.29 -7.72
N LEU A 157 -1.76 2.72 -6.46
CA LEU A 157 -0.65 3.47 -5.87
C LEU A 157 0.65 2.66 -5.85
N LEU A 158 0.58 1.40 -5.43
CA LEU A 158 1.74 0.49 -5.39
C LEU A 158 2.29 0.22 -6.79
N ALA A 159 1.39 0.07 -7.78
CA ALA A 159 1.78 -0.07 -9.18
C ALA A 159 2.48 1.19 -9.71
N ALA A 160 1.97 2.38 -9.38
CA ALA A 160 2.59 3.65 -9.72
C ALA A 160 3.98 3.78 -9.09
N ALA A 161 4.11 3.50 -7.79
CA ALA A 161 5.38 3.52 -7.08
C ALA A 161 6.42 2.59 -7.74
N GLN A 162 6.03 1.38 -8.12
CA GLN A 162 6.93 0.44 -8.79
C GLN A 162 7.44 0.99 -10.12
N LEU A 163 6.56 1.56 -10.96
CA LEU A 163 6.96 2.11 -12.24
C LEU A 163 7.82 3.36 -12.09
N VAL A 164 7.57 4.18 -11.07
CA VAL A 164 8.41 5.33 -10.72
C VAL A 164 9.82 4.87 -10.35
N LEU A 165 9.94 3.83 -9.53
CA LEU A 165 11.25 3.23 -9.20
C LEU A 165 11.95 2.67 -10.44
N VAL A 166 11.22 2.00 -11.34
CA VAL A 166 11.74 1.54 -12.63
C VAL A 166 12.25 2.70 -13.48
N ALA A 167 11.52 3.82 -13.53
CA ALA A 167 11.95 5.02 -14.24
C ALA A 167 13.24 5.60 -13.65
N CYS A 168 13.38 5.58 -12.32
CA CYS A 168 14.61 5.98 -11.64
C CYS A 168 15.80 5.06 -12.00
N VAL A 169 15.59 3.75 -12.08
CA VAL A 169 16.60 2.77 -12.54
C VAL A 169 17.03 3.07 -13.98
N GLU A 170 16.09 3.37 -14.87
CA GLU A 170 16.42 3.70 -16.27
C GLU A 170 17.18 5.01 -16.41
N ARG A 171 16.83 6.03 -15.63
CA ARG A 171 17.59 7.28 -15.57
C ARG A 171 19.01 7.03 -15.07
N ALA A 172 19.18 6.13 -14.09
CA ALA A 172 20.48 5.75 -13.59
C ALA A 172 21.34 5.04 -14.66
N ARG A 173 20.73 4.13 -15.43
CA ARG A 173 21.38 3.49 -16.59
C ARG A 173 21.76 4.50 -17.69
N ALA A 174 21.02 5.59 -17.82
CA ALA A 174 21.34 6.72 -18.70
C ALA A 174 22.34 7.73 -18.10
N GLY A 175 23.05 7.38 -17.01
CA GLY A 175 24.12 8.19 -16.42
C GLY A 175 23.66 9.24 -15.40
N ARG A 176 22.38 9.27 -14.99
CA ARG A 176 21.90 10.16 -13.90
C ARG A 176 22.15 9.53 -12.54
N SER A 177 22.22 10.35 -11.48
CA SER A 177 22.26 9.82 -10.11
C SER A 177 20.94 9.12 -9.74
N LEU A 178 21.03 7.86 -9.32
CA LEU A 178 19.90 7.08 -8.83
C LEU A 178 19.33 7.71 -7.55
N THR A 179 20.18 8.04 -6.59
CA THR A 179 19.79 8.63 -5.29
C THR A 179 19.01 9.92 -5.48
N ALA A 180 19.52 10.85 -6.29
CA ALA A 180 18.82 12.10 -6.56
C ALA A 180 17.48 11.87 -7.28
N SER A 181 17.44 10.91 -8.22
CA SER A 181 16.20 10.57 -8.93
C SER A 181 15.15 9.99 -7.98
N LEU A 182 15.55 9.13 -7.04
CA LEU A 182 14.66 8.56 -6.03
C LEU A 182 14.15 9.63 -5.06
N LEU A 183 15.01 10.52 -4.56
CA LEU A 183 14.61 11.58 -3.65
C LEU A 183 13.61 12.55 -4.29
N VAL A 184 13.88 12.99 -5.53
CA VAL A 184 12.98 13.88 -6.28
C VAL A 184 11.65 13.18 -6.58
N ALA A 185 11.67 11.91 -6.98
CA ALA A 185 10.46 11.16 -7.25
C ALA A 185 9.64 10.93 -5.97
N CYS A 186 10.29 10.61 -4.85
CA CYS A 186 9.65 10.46 -3.55
C CYS A 186 8.99 11.77 -3.11
N ALA A 187 9.69 12.90 -3.19
CA ALA A 187 9.14 14.20 -2.83
C ALA A 187 7.97 14.60 -3.74
N GLY A 188 8.12 14.45 -5.06
CA GLY A 188 7.10 14.83 -6.04
C GLY A 188 5.84 13.96 -5.95
N CYS A 189 5.99 12.64 -6.05
CA CYS A 189 4.87 11.71 -5.94
C CYS A 189 4.27 11.73 -4.52
N GLY A 190 5.10 11.82 -3.49
CA GLY A 190 4.68 11.89 -2.10
C GLY A 190 3.85 13.14 -1.79
N ALA A 191 4.20 14.31 -2.34
CA ALA A 191 3.40 15.52 -2.19
C ALA A 191 2.00 15.37 -2.81
N VAL A 192 1.90 14.76 -4.00
CA VAL A 192 0.61 14.50 -4.66
C VAL A 192 -0.25 13.56 -3.81
N VAL A 193 0.33 12.44 -3.37
CA VAL A 193 -0.37 11.45 -2.54
C VAL A 193 -0.78 12.06 -1.19
N ALA A 194 0.06 12.90 -0.58
CA ALA A 194 -0.25 13.57 0.67
C ALA A 194 -1.47 14.49 0.54
N VAL A 195 -1.54 15.33 -0.51
CA VAL A 195 -2.68 16.22 -0.75
C VAL A 195 -3.98 15.42 -0.91
N LEU A 196 -3.95 14.36 -1.72
CA LEU A 196 -5.14 13.55 -1.96
C LEU A 196 -5.56 12.78 -0.70
N THR A 197 -4.59 12.24 0.04
CA THR A 197 -4.83 11.57 1.32
C THR A 197 -5.46 12.52 2.32
N VAL A 198 -4.95 13.76 2.46
CA VAL A 198 -5.55 14.79 3.33
C VAL A 198 -6.96 15.11 2.90
N GLY A 199 -7.23 15.23 1.59
CA GLY A 199 -8.58 15.44 1.05
C GLY A 199 -9.55 14.32 1.42
N THR A 200 -9.13 13.06 1.22
CA THR A 200 -9.89 11.87 1.62
C THR A 200 -10.15 11.84 3.12
N PHE A 201 -9.14 12.12 3.96
CA PHE A 201 -9.32 12.21 5.41
C PHE A 201 -10.26 13.33 5.82
N ALA A 202 -10.19 14.50 5.18
CA ALA A 202 -11.08 15.61 5.47
C ALA A 202 -12.54 15.29 5.15
N ALA A 203 -12.80 14.53 4.08
CA ALA A 203 -14.14 14.06 3.73
C ALA A 203 -14.67 12.98 4.70
N LEU A 204 -13.78 12.18 5.28
CA LEU A 204 -14.11 11.17 6.30
C LEU A 204 -14.31 11.78 7.69
N ASN A 205 -13.57 12.84 8.01
CA ASN A 205 -13.56 13.47 9.33
C ASN A 205 -14.71 14.48 9.51
N GLN A 206 -15.93 14.05 9.21
CA GLN A 206 -17.16 14.82 9.35
C GLN A 206 -18.16 14.09 10.26
N VAL A 207 -19.07 14.84 10.89
CA VAL A 207 -20.15 14.27 11.74
C VAL A 207 -21.06 13.34 10.93
N SER A 208 -21.25 13.65 9.65
CA SER A 208 -21.91 12.80 8.65
C SER A 208 -21.04 12.72 7.40
N VAL A 209 -20.71 11.51 6.95
CA VAL A 209 -19.84 11.30 5.80
C VAL A 209 -20.55 11.73 4.51
N GLU A 210 -19.99 12.71 3.80
CA GLU A 210 -20.45 13.11 2.49
C GLU A 210 -19.92 12.13 1.42
N VAL A 211 -20.73 11.12 1.11
CA VAL A 211 -20.38 10.05 0.14
C VAL A 211 -19.92 10.60 -1.22
N PRO A 212 -20.55 11.63 -1.82
CA PRO A 212 -20.09 12.16 -3.10
C PRO A 212 -18.69 12.78 -3.03
N ALA A 213 -18.38 13.52 -1.97
CA ALA A 213 -17.07 14.12 -1.76
C ALA A 213 -16.00 13.03 -1.59
N LEU A 214 -16.29 12.02 -0.77
CA LEU A 214 -15.42 10.86 -0.57
C LEU A 214 -15.12 10.12 -1.88
N LEU A 215 -16.16 9.84 -2.67
CA LEU A 215 -16.00 9.19 -3.99
C LEU A 215 -15.21 10.07 -4.97
N GLY A 216 -15.39 11.39 -4.92
CA GLY A 216 -14.61 12.34 -5.71
C GLY A 216 -13.11 12.25 -5.40
N TRP A 217 -12.74 12.20 -4.12
CA TRP A 217 -11.35 12.04 -3.70
C TRP A 217 -10.76 10.70 -4.12
N VAL A 218 -11.50 9.60 -3.91
CA VAL A 218 -11.08 8.26 -4.35
C VAL A 218 -10.87 8.21 -5.87
N ALA A 219 -11.76 8.84 -6.66
CA ALA A 219 -11.60 8.90 -8.10
C ALA A 219 -10.36 9.72 -8.49
N ALA A 220 -10.12 10.86 -7.83
CA ALA A 220 -8.94 11.68 -8.04
C ALA A 220 -7.65 10.93 -7.71
N ASP A 221 -7.64 10.14 -6.64
CA ASP A 221 -6.55 9.25 -6.25
C ASP A 221 -6.21 8.24 -7.35
N VAL A 222 -7.20 7.50 -7.85
CA VAL A 222 -7.01 6.53 -8.92
C VAL A 222 -6.47 7.21 -10.18
N VAL A 223 -7.03 8.37 -10.56
CA VAL A 223 -6.56 9.14 -11.71
C VAL A 223 -5.10 9.58 -11.53
N ALA A 224 -4.74 10.12 -10.36
CA ALA A 224 -3.38 10.53 -10.06
C ALA A 224 -2.40 9.35 -10.16
N ASN A 225 -2.76 8.19 -9.63
CA ASN A 225 -1.96 6.97 -9.71
C ASN A 225 -1.72 6.55 -11.17
N LEU A 226 -2.77 6.56 -12.00
CA LEU A 226 -2.66 6.23 -13.42
C LEU A 226 -1.80 7.25 -14.19
N LEU A 227 -1.91 8.53 -13.87
CA LEU A 227 -1.07 9.58 -14.46
C LEU A 227 0.41 9.40 -14.05
N MET A 228 0.68 9.06 -12.79
CA MET A 228 2.03 8.74 -12.32
C MET A 228 2.60 7.52 -13.04
N MET A 229 1.82 6.45 -13.21
CA MET A 229 2.21 5.27 -13.99
C MET A 229 2.58 5.64 -15.44
N ALA A 230 1.71 6.40 -16.11
CA ALA A 230 1.92 6.82 -17.49
C ALA A 230 3.12 7.78 -17.62
N GLY A 231 3.29 8.70 -16.67
CA GLY A 231 4.44 9.59 -16.60
C GLY A 231 5.75 8.83 -16.42
N ALA A 232 5.80 7.90 -15.46
CA ALA A 232 6.96 7.06 -15.21
C ALA A 232 7.33 6.20 -16.43
N ALA A 233 6.35 5.60 -17.12
CA ALA A 233 6.59 4.85 -18.34
C ALA A 233 7.22 5.71 -19.45
N ARG A 234 6.76 6.96 -19.62
CA ARG A 234 7.35 7.90 -20.59
C ARG A 234 8.78 8.30 -20.20
N VAL A 235 9.03 8.56 -18.92
CA VAL A 235 10.37 8.89 -18.42
C VAL A 235 11.33 7.72 -18.64
N ALA A 236 10.92 6.50 -18.31
CA ALA A 236 11.71 5.29 -18.54
C ALA A 236 12.04 5.10 -20.03
N CYS A 237 11.05 5.28 -20.92
CA CYS A 237 11.25 5.17 -22.36
C CYS A 237 12.24 6.21 -22.90
N ARG A 238 12.12 7.47 -22.46
CA ARG A 238 13.05 8.55 -22.84
C ARG A 238 14.47 8.27 -22.36
N ALA A 239 14.62 7.80 -21.13
CA ALA A 239 15.92 7.46 -20.57
C ALA A 239 16.60 6.31 -21.35
N ARG A 240 15.85 5.27 -21.75
CA ARG A 240 16.36 4.20 -22.62
C ARG A 240 16.84 4.72 -23.96
N ALA A 241 16.04 5.55 -24.62
CA ALA A 241 16.40 6.11 -25.92
C ALA A 241 17.69 6.95 -25.83
N ALA A 242 17.82 7.76 -24.78
CA ALA A 242 19.03 8.53 -24.53
C ALA A 242 20.26 7.64 -24.27
N ALA A 243 20.12 6.57 -23.48
CA ALA A 243 21.20 5.63 -23.21
C ALA A 243 21.66 4.89 -24.48
N LEU A 244 20.73 4.48 -25.35
CA LEU A 244 21.04 3.84 -26.63
C LEU A 244 21.75 4.80 -27.60
N ALA A 245 21.33 6.06 -27.64
CA ALA A 245 21.96 7.07 -28.49
C ALA A 245 23.39 7.42 -28.04
N ALA A 246 23.70 7.26 -26.75
CA ALA A 246 25.03 7.50 -26.19
C ALA A 246 25.95 6.27 -26.27
N ALA A 247 25.46 5.11 -26.71
CA ALA A 247 26.28 3.91 -26.82
C ALA A 247 27.29 4.04 -27.98
N PRO A 248 28.58 3.70 -27.77
CA PRO A 248 29.58 3.76 -28.83
C PRO A 248 29.20 2.83 -29.99
N ALA A 249 29.40 3.30 -31.23
CA ALA A 249 29.13 2.51 -32.42
C ALA A 249 29.94 1.19 -32.38
N PRO A 250 29.35 0.04 -32.78
CA PRO A 250 30.07 -1.21 -32.80
C PRO A 250 31.30 -1.07 -33.69
N ALA A 251 32.48 -1.45 -33.16
CA ALA A 251 33.71 -1.46 -33.92
C ALA A 251 33.49 -2.32 -35.17
N ARG A 252 33.63 -1.69 -36.36
CA ARG A 252 33.63 -2.42 -37.63
C ARG A 252 34.90 -3.27 -37.64
N SER A 253 34.73 -4.59 -37.45
CA SER A 253 35.76 -5.59 -37.73
C SER A 253 35.95 -5.78 -39.22
#